data_AF-A0A935BXE3-F1
#
_entry.id   AF-A0A935BXE3-F1
#
_cell.length_a   1.000
_cell.length_b   1.000
_cell.length_c   1.000
_cell.angle_alpha   90.00
_cell.angle_beta   90.00
_cell.angle_gamma   90.00
#
_symmetry.space_group_name_H-M   'P 1'
#
loop_
_entity.id
_entity.type
_entity.pdbx_description
1 polymer ?
#
loop_
_entity_poly.entity_id
_entity_poly.type
_entity_poly.pdbx_seq_one_letter_code
_entity_poly.pdbx_strand_id
1 'polypeptide(L)' 'MSDYYRISAPGKNSTGSAGTFSIVVSEKDSEVIPEVEKLLMLEFAMHRAGVTATGPATIEPAERTA' A
#
# COMPACT_ATOMS: atom_id res chain seq x y z
N MET A 1 -21.33 -0.75 -2.05
CA MET A 1 -20.33 0.32 -2.29
C MET A 1 -18.96 -0.35 -2.20
N SER A 2 -17.87 0.36 -2.48
CA SER A 2 -16.55 -0.17 -2.18
C SER A 2 -15.72 0.98 -1.63
N ASP A 3 -15.12 0.76 -0.48
CA ASP A 3 -14.17 1.69 0.11
C ASP A 3 -12.80 1.44 -0.51
N TYR A 4 -12.04 2.51 -0.70
CA TYR A 4 -10.69 2.44 -1.22
C TYR A 4 -9.73 2.98 -0.17
N TYR A 5 -8.60 2.31 -0.04
CA TYR A 5 -7.53 2.73 0.87
C TYR A 5 -6.24 2.82 0.08
N ARG A 6 -5.55 3.95 0.20
CA ARG A 6 -4.17 4.10 -0.25
C ARG A 6 -3.24 3.72 0.89
N ILE A 7 -2.39 2.74 0.66
CA ILE A 7 -1.37 2.30 1.61
C ILE A 7 -0.01 2.70 1.04
N SER A 8 0.77 3.48 1.79
CA SER A 8 2.02 4.06 1.30
C SER A 8 3.16 3.86 2.28
N ALA A 9 4.38 3.66 1.80
CA ALA A 9 5.58 3.70 2.63
C ALA A 9 6.77 4.31 1.87
N PRO A 10 7.70 4.97 2.57
CA PRO A 10 8.99 5.30 1.99
C PRO A 10 9.77 4.01 1.70
N GLY A 11 10.40 3.95 0.53
CA GLY A 11 11.19 2.81 0.12
C GLY A 11 12.34 3.17 -0.81
N LYS A 12 13.21 2.20 -1.04
CA LYS A 12 14.41 2.32 -1.87
C LYS A 12 14.48 1.14 -2.83
N ASN A 13 14.68 1.40 -4.12
CA ASN A 13 14.84 0.35 -5.12
C ASN A 13 16.27 -0.23 -5.14
N SER A 14 16.51 -1.22 -5.99
CA SER A 14 17.82 -1.88 -6.14
C SER A 14 18.95 -0.96 -6.62
N THR A 15 18.66 0.15 -7.32
CA THR A 15 19.65 1.16 -7.73
C THR A 15 19.92 2.20 -6.64
N GLY A 16 19.20 2.10 -5.53
CA GLY A 16 19.32 3.00 -4.39
C GLY A 16 18.55 4.31 -4.49
N SER A 17 17.62 4.42 -5.44
CA SER A 17 16.71 5.57 -5.55
C SER A 17 15.64 5.48 -4.47
N ALA A 18 15.55 6.52 -3.64
CA ALA A 18 14.52 6.64 -2.62
C ALA A 18 13.24 7.28 -3.19
N GLY A 19 12.08 6.88 -2.66
CA GLY A 19 10.79 7.45 -3.01
C GLY A 19 9.67 6.89 -2.12
N THR A 20 8.44 7.27 -2.43
CA THR A 20 7.25 6.69 -1.80
C THR A 20 6.64 5.66 -2.73
N PHE A 21 6.46 4.45 -2.22
CA PHE A 21 5.70 3.41 -2.91
C PHE A 21 4.29 3.37 -2.35
N SER A 22 3.28 3.24 -3.19
CA SER A 22 1.89 3.16 -2.75
C SER A 22 1.09 2.14 -3.56
N ILE A 23 0.13 1.52 -2.89
CA ILE A 23 -0.88 0.64 -3.50
C ILE A 23 -2.27 1.15 -3.14
N VAL A 24 -3.27 0.73 -3.92
CA VAL A 24 -4.68 0.95 -3.62
C VAL A 24 -5.34 -0.40 -3.34
N VAL A 25 -5.96 -0.52 -2.17
CA VAL A 25 -6.76 -1.68 -1.79
C VAL A 25 -8.23 -1.28 -1.84
N SER A 26 -9.04 -2.12 -2.50
CA SER A 26 -10.49 -1.97 -2.54
C SER A 26 -11.14 -2.98 -1.61
N GLU A 27 -11.99 -2.48 -0.73
CA GLU A 27 -12.75 -3.22 0.26
C GLU A 27 -14.23 -3.17 -0.13
N LYS A 28 -14.91 -4.31 -0.16
CA LYS A 28 -16.36 -4.36 -0.45
C LYS A 28 -17.11 -4.30 0.87
N ASP A 29 -18.30 -3.70 0.90
CA ASP A 29 -19.12 -3.62 2.12
C ASP A 29 -19.39 -4.97 2.81
N SER A 30 -19.28 -6.09 2.09
CA SER A 30 -19.47 -7.45 2.61
C SER A 30 -18.23 -8.06 3.29
N GLU A 31 -17.08 -7.39 3.24
CA GLU A 31 -15.79 -7.92 3.66
C GLU A 31 -14.93 -6.81 4.26
N VAL A 32 -14.46 -7.02 5.49
CA VAL A 32 -13.54 -6.08 6.13
C VAL A 32 -12.12 -6.61 6.04
N ILE A 33 -11.21 -5.86 5.43
CA ILE A 33 -9.79 -6.21 5.35
C ILE A 33 -9.08 -5.55 6.54
N PRO A 34 -8.53 -6.33 7.49
CA PRO A 34 -7.79 -5.79 8.62
C PRO A 34 -6.60 -4.92 8.18
N GLU A 35 -6.26 -3.89 8.96
CA GLU A 35 -5.12 -3.03 8.66
C GLU A 35 -3.81 -3.81 8.50
N VAL A 36 -3.59 -4.85 9.31
CA VAL A 36 -2.40 -5.70 9.20
C VAL A 36 -2.29 -6.40 7.84
N GLU A 37 -3.41 -6.81 7.25
CA GLU A 37 -3.42 -7.42 5.92
C GLU A 37 -3.17 -6.37 4.84
N LYS A 38 -3.73 -5.16 4.98
CA LYS A 38 -3.44 -4.02 4.09
C LYS A 38 -1.94 -3.68 4.07
N LEU A 39 -1.31 -3.69 5.24
CA LEU A 39 0.14 -3.49 5.38
C LEU A 39 0.95 -4.63 4.74
N LEU A 40 0.54 -5.88 4.98
CA LEU A 40 1.19 -7.05 4.39
C LEU A 40 1.09 -7.04 2.85
N MET A 41 -0.05 -6.60 2.30
CA MET A 41 -0.22 -6.42 0.86
C MET A 41 0.76 -5.38 0.29
N LEU A 42 1.01 -4.29 1.00
CA LEU A 42 2.03 -3.31 0.62
C LEU A 42 3.43 -3.95 0.62
N GLU A 43 3.80 -4.66 1.68
CA GLU A 43 5.11 -5.32 1.77
C GLU A 43 5.34 -6.31 0.61
N PHE A 44 4.35 -7.14 0.30
CA PHE A 44 4.42 -8.05 -0.84
C PHE A 44 4.54 -7.30 -2.18
N ALA A 45 3.81 -6.19 -2.36
CA ALA A 45 3.89 -5.39 -3.56
C ALA A 45 5.27 -4.74 -3.72
N MET A 46 5.83 -4.19 -2.64
CA MET A 46 7.18 -3.62 -2.61
C MET A 46 8.24 -4.67 -2.93
N HIS A 47 8.15 -5.86 -2.33
CA HIS A 47 9.07 -6.97 -2.62
C HIS A 47 9.02 -7.37 -4.10
N ARG A 48 7.82 -7.51 -4.68
CA ARG A 48 7.65 -7.81 -6.11
C ARG A 48 8.19 -6.70 -7.03
N ALA A 49 8.13 -5.45 -6.58
CA ALA A 49 8.67 -4.30 -7.30
C ALA A 49 10.18 -4.09 -7.08
N GLY A 50 10.84 -4.92 -6.27
CA GLY A 50 12.25 -4.76 -5.92
C GLY A 50 12.53 -3.50 -5.09
N VAL A 51 11.56 -3.09 -4.27
CA VAL A 51 11.64 -1.96 -3.35
C VAL A 51 11.70 -2.46 -1.92
N THR A 52 12.65 -1.96 -1.13
CA THR A 52 12.75 -2.23 0.30
C THR A 52 12.16 -1.07 1.08
N ALA A 53 11.27 -1.33 2.04
CA ALA A 53 10.73 -0.30 2.93
C ALA A 53 11.83 0.27 3.83
N THR A 54 11.84 1.60 4.00
CA THR A 54 12.84 2.31 4.81
C THR A 54 12.23 3.04 5.99
N GLY A 55 10.92 2.88 6.22
CA GLY A 55 10.18 3.56 7.27
C GLY A 55 8.76 3.01 7.40
N PRO A 56 7.96 3.57 8.33
CA PRO A 56 6.61 3.10 8.58
C PRO A 56 5.68 3.37 7.39
N ALA A 57 4.70 2.49 7.22
CA ALA A 57 3.63 2.67 6.27
C ALA A 57 2.48 3.50 6.85
N THR A 58 1.74 4.18 5.99
CA THR A 58 0.50 4.90 6.30
C THR A 58 -0.66 4.32 5.51
N ILE A 59 -1.86 4.41 6.08
CA ILE A 59 -3.12 3.99 5.45
C ILE A 59 -4.04 5.21 5.45
N GLU A 60 -4.53 5.59 4.27
CA GLU A 60 -5.43 6.73 4.08
C GLU A 60 -6.64 6.31 3.26
N PRO A 61 -7.87 6.79 3.60
CA PRO A 61 -9.01 6.66 2.71
C PRO A 61 -8.69 7.27 1.35
N ALA A 62 -9.10 6.60 0.28
CA ALA A 62 -8.92 7.04 -1.09
C ALA A 62 -10.27 7.14 -1.80
N GLU A 63 -10.37 8.06 -2.74
CA GLU A 63 -11.53 8.13 -3.64
C GLU A 63 -11.32 7.22 -4.85
N ARG A 64 -12.41 6.65 -5.35
CA ARG A 64 -12.43 6.01 -6.65
C ARG A 64 -12.19 7.10 -7.70
N THR A 65 -10.95 7.24 -8.16
CA THR A 65 -10.68 8.05 -9.35
C THR A 65 -11.36 7.35 -10.53
N ALA A 66 -12.36 8.03 -11.09
CA ALA A 66 -13.22 7.55 -12.17
C ALA A 66 -12.46 7.34 -13.47
#